data_AF-A0A2B7XUY3-F1
#
_entry.id   AF-A0A2B7XUY3-F1
#
_cell.length_a   1.000
_cell.length_b   1.000
_cell.length_c   1.000
_cell.angle_alpha   90.00
_cell.angle_beta   90.00
_cell.angle_gamma   90.00
#
_symmetry.space_group_name_H-M   'P 1'
#
loop_
_entity.id
_entity.type
_entity.pdbx_description
1 polymer ?
#
loop_
_entity_poly.entity_id
_entity_poly.type
_entity_poly.pdbx_seq_one_letter_code
_entity_poly.pdbx_strand_id
1 'polypeptide(L)' 'MVNEEAIQAAIEVLKTQLVPEYADVAKEFNVNQITLMRRFKGQQMSVSEAASTAWRKLSDSEEQQLLYHINCLSE' A
#
# COMPACT_ATOMS: atom_id res chain seq x y z
N MET A 1 1.73 4.07 -19.46
CA MET A 1 2.22 3.20 -18.36
C MET A 1 2.56 4.11 -17.19
N VAL A 2 1.83 3.99 -16.07
CA VAL A 2 2.25 4.65 -14.83
C VAL A 2 3.49 3.88 -14.36
N ASN A 3 4.61 4.58 -14.17
CA ASN A 3 5.86 3.94 -13.79
C ASN A 3 5.82 3.62 -12.28
N GLU A 4 5.36 2.41 -11.94
CA GLU A 4 5.18 1.98 -10.54
C GLU A 4 6.50 2.03 -9.76
N GLU A 5 7.62 1.75 -10.42
CA GLU A 5 8.97 1.87 -9.84
C GLU A 5 9.28 3.31 -9.43
N ALA A 6 8.90 4.28 -10.26
CA ALA A 6 9.09 5.71 -9.96
C ALA A 6 8.21 6.17 -8.78
N ILE A 7 6.98 5.66 -8.70
CA ILE A 7 6.10 5.93 -7.54
C ILE A 7 6.70 5.33 -6.28
N GLN A 8 7.20 4.09 -6.32
CA GLN A 8 7.77 3.45 -5.14
C GLN A 8 9.03 4.18 -4.67
N ALA A 9 9.93 4.56 -5.59
CA ALA A 9 11.11 5.33 -5.26
C ALA A 9 10.75 6.69 -4.63
N ALA A 10 9.76 7.40 -5.20
CA ALA A 10 9.24 8.64 -4.64
C ALA A 10 8.64 8.45 -3.24
N ILE A 11 7.94 7.35 -2.98
CA ILE A 11 7.41 7.01 -1.65
C ILE A 11 8.54 6.80 -0.65
N GLU A 12 9.61 6.10 -1.03
CA GLU A 12 10.77 5.90 -0.15
C GLU A 12 11.45 7.23 0.20
N VAL A 13 11.57 8.17 -0.75
CA VAL A 13 12.08 9.52 -0.46
C VAL A 13 11.17 10.22 0.56
N LEU A 14 9.85 10.23 0.34
CA LEU A 14 8.90 10.88 1.25
C LEU A 14 8.92 10.30 2.67
N LYS A 15 9.22 9.00 2.84
CA LYS A 15 9.34 8.36 4.15
C LYS A 15 10.55 8.87 4.96
N THR A 16 11.57 9.41 4.30
CA THR A 16 12.75 9.98 4.98
C THR A 16 12.52 11.41 5.49
N GLN A 17 11.47 12.07 5.00
CA GLN A 17 11.17 13.47 5.32
C GLN A 17 10.29 13.56 6.58
N LEU A 18 10.59 14.53 7.45
CA LEU A 18 9.75 14.82 8.61
C LEU A 18 8.39 15.41 8.19
N VAL A 19 8.41 16.26 7.17
CA VAL A 19 7.23 16.85 6.53
C VAL A 19 7.26 16.45 5.05
N PRO A 20 6.26 15.72 4.53
CA PRO A 20 6.28 15.24 3.16
C PRO A 20 6.13 16.38 2.12
N GLU A 21 7.15 16.59 1.29
CA GLU A 21 7.20 17.57 0.20
C GLU A 21 6.72 16.95 -1.12
N TYR A 22 5.41 16.69 -1.22
CA TYR A 22 4.84 15.95 -2.35
C TYR A 22 5.09 16.60 -3.72
N ALA A 23 5.12 17.93 -3.82
CA ALA A 23 5.24 18.64 -5.08
C ALA A 23 6.63 18.46 -5.71
N ASP A 24 7.67 18.65 -4.90
CA ASP A 24 9.06 18.58 -5.33
C ASP A 24 9.45 17.14 -5.69
N VAL A 25 9.10 16.19 -4.82
CA VAL A 25 9.34 14.76 -5.10
C VAL A 25 8.56 14.30 -6.33
N ALA A 26 7.29 14.71 -6.51
CA ALA A 26 6.53 14.33 -7.70
C ALA A 26 7.18 14.85 -8.99
N LYS A 27 7.75 16.06 -8.96
CA LYS A 27 8.47 16.66 -10.07
C LYS A 27 9.79 15.94 -10.36
N GLU A 28 10.56 15.60 -9.33
CA GLU A 28 11.82 14.86 -9.44
C GLU A 28 11.63 13.51 -10.11
N PHE A 29 10.60 12.76 -9.70
CA PHE A 29 10.32 11.42 -10.23
C PHE A 29 9.39 11.41 -11.45
N ASN A 30 8.99 12.59 -11.95
CA ASN A 30 8.04 12.75 -13.06
C ASN A 30 6.75 11.93 -12.86
N VAL A 31 6.18 11.97 -11.66
CA VAL A 31 4.93 11.30 -11.28
C VAL A 31 3.83 12.31 -10.97
N ASN A 32 2.57 11.87 -11.05
CA ASN A 32 1.46 12.73 -10.65
C ASN A 32 1.45 12.93 -9.13
N GLN A 33 1.50 14.19 -8.68
CA GLN A 33 1.51 14.55 -7.26
C GLN A 33 0.32 13.99 -6.47
N ILE A 34 -0.89 14.04 -7.02
CA ILE A 34 -2.10 13.56 -6.34
C ILE A 34 -2.04 12.05 -6.16
N THR A 35 -1.59 11.33 -7.19
CA THR A 35 -1.37 9.89 -7.11
C THR A 35 -0.32 9.55 -6.06
N LEU A 36 0.83 10.24 -6.07
CA LEU A 36 1.91 10.03 -5.10
C LEU A 36 1.42 10.26 -3.66
N MET A 37 0.69 11.34 -3.41
CA MET A 37 0.11 11.63 -2.09
C MET A 37 -0.84 10.52 -1.63
N ARG A 38 -1.74 10.05 -2.50
CA ARG A 38 -2.70 8.98 -2.16
C ARG A 38 -1.99 7.67 -1.85
N ARG A 39 -0.98 7.30 -2.64
CA ARG A 39 -0.16 6.10 -2.42
C ARG A 39 0.63 6.18 -1.12
N PHE A 40 1.27 7.31 -0.85
CA PHE A 40 2.01 7.54 0.40
C PHE A 40 1.12 7.43 1.64
N LYS A 41 -0.12 7.95 1.57
CA LYS A 41 -1.11 7.84 2.65
C LYS A 41 -1.77 6.46 2.75
N GLY A 42 -1.44 5.50 1.87
CA GLY A 42 -2.07 4.18 1.83
C GLY A 42 -3.53 4.20 1.36
N GLN A 43 -4.01 5.30 0.76
CA GLN A 43 -5.39 5.43 0.26
C GLN A 43 -5.60 4.72 -1.07
N GLN A 44 -4.51 4.46 -1.79
CA GLN A 44 -4.51 3.75 -3.06
C GLN A 44 -3.32 2.78 -3.06
N MET A 45 -3.49 1.65 -3.74
CA MET A 45 -2.45 0.66 -3.98
C MET A 45 -2.35 0.37 -5.48
N SER A 46 -1.34 -0.38 -5.88
CA SER A 46 -1.15 -0.74 -7.28
C SER A 46 -2.20 -1.74 -7.72
N VAL A 47 -2.41 -1.83 -9.04
CA VAL A 47 -3.32 -2.85 -9.58
C VAL A 47 -2.81 -4.25 -9.26
N SER A 48 -1.49 -4.46 -9.28
CA SER A 48 -0.86 -5.74 -8.91
C SER A 48 -1.04 -6.06 -7.44
N GLU A 49 -0.82 -5.11 -6.53
CA GLU A 49 -1.06 -5.31 -5.09
C GLU A 49 -2.54 -5.55 -4.80
N ALA A 50 -3.45 -4.80 -5.44
CA ALA A 50 -4.88 -4.99 -5.28
C ALA A 50 -5.31 -6.39 -5.73
N ALA A 51 -4.83 -6.84 -6.91
CA ALA A 51 -5.11 -8.18 -7.41
C ALA A 51 -4.51 -9.26 -6.49
N SER A 52 -3.27 -9.07 -6.05
CA SER A 52 -2.60 -10.00 -5.12
C SER A 52 -3.34 -10.10 -3.79
N THR A 53 -3.80 -8.98 -3.25
CA THR A 53 -4.55 -8.92 -2.00
C THR A 53 -5.92 -9.58 -2.15
N ALA A 54 -6.64 -9.27 -3.23
CA ALA A 54 -7.98 -9.81 -3.47
C ALA A 54 -7.99 -11.34 -3.66
N TRP A 55 -6.91 -11.90 -4.20
CA TRP A 55 -6.80 -13.34 -4.48
C TRP A 55 -5.85 -14.07 -3.54
N ARG A 56 -5.37 -13.41 -2.48
CA ARG A 56 -4.48 -14.04 -1.50
C ARG A 56 -5.24 -15.10 -0.74
N LYS A 57 -4.72 -16.33 -0.72
CA LYS A 57 -5.15 -17.33 0.25
C LYS A 57 -4.67 -16.91 1.64
N LEU A 58 -5.47 -17.23 2.65
CA LEU A 58 -5.06 -17.08 4.03
C LEU A 58 -3.92 -18.07 4.30
N SER A 59 -3.01 -17.69 5.20
CA SER A 59 -2.04 -18.62 5.75
C SER A 59 -2.70 -19.52 6.80
N ASP A 60 -2.12 -20.70 7.03
CA ASP A 60 -2.63 -21.65 8.03
C ASP A 60 -2.83 -20.98 9.41
N SER A 61 -1.94 -20.07 9.80
CA SER A 61 -2.05 -19.32 11.05
C SER A 61 -3.23 -18.34 11.07
N GLU A 62 -3.51 -17.67 9.96
CA GLU A 62 -4.63 -16.74 9.84
C GLU A 62 -5.96 -17.51 9.83
N GLU A 63 -6.00 -18.64 9.13
CA GLU A 63 -7.16 -19.55 9.17
C GLU A 63 -7.41 -20.06 10.59
N GLN A 64 -6.37 -20.49 11.31
CA GLN A 64 -6.49 -20.94 12.70
C GLN A 64 -6.98 -19.84 13.64
N GLN A 65 -6.51 -18.60 13.48
CA GLN A 65 -7.00 -17.47 14.28
C GLN A 65 -8.48 -17.18 14.02
N LEU A 66 -8.93 -17.24 12.77
CA LEU A 66 -10.34 -17.08 12.43
C LEU A 66 -11.19 -18.20 13.03
N LEU A 67 -10.74 -19.45 12.93
CA LEU A 67 -11.43 -20.60 13.52
C LEU A 67 -11.53 -20.48 15.05
N TYR A 68 -10.44 -20.08 15.71
CA TYR A 68 -10.44 -19.82 17.14
C TYR A 68 -11.47 -18.74 17.52
N HIS A 69 -11.47 -17.62 16.78
CA HIS A 69 -12.41 -16.54 17.04
C HIS A 69 -13.88 -16.97 16.86
N ILE A 70 -14.19 -17.73 15.81
CA ILE A 70 -15.54 -18.27 15.56
C ILE A 70 -15.99 -19.18 16.71
N ASN A 71 -15.09 -20.04 17.20
CA ASN A 71 -15.39 -20.92 18.33
C ASN A 71 -15.70 -20.12 19.60
N CYS A 72 -14.92 -19.07 19.90
CA CYS A 72 -15.19 -18.20 21.06
C CYS A 72 -16.50 -17.40 20.95
N LEU A 73 -17.03 -17.17 19.75
CA LEU A 73 -18.32 -16.48 19.54
C LEU A 73 -19.53 -17.42 19.60
N SER A 74 -19.28 -18.73 19.58
CA SER A 74 -20.32 -19.77 19.60
C SER A 74 -20.58 -20.35 20.99
N GLU A 75 -19.85 -19.87 22.01
CA GLU A 75 -20.03 -20.13 23.45
C GLU A 75 -20.77 -18.97 24.12
#